data_AF-A0AAW2LDF2-F1
#
_entry.id   AF-A0AAW2LDF2-F1
#
_cell.length_a   1.000
_cell.length_b   1.000
_cell.length_c   1.000
_cell.angle_alpha   90.00
_cell.angle_beta   90.00
_cell.angle_gamma   90.00
#
_symmetry.space_group_name_H-M   'P 1'
#
loop_
_entity.id
_entity.type
_entity.pdbx_description
1 polymer ?
#
loop_
_entity_poly.entity_id
_entity_poly.type
_entity_poly.pdbx_seq_one_letter_code
_entity_poly.pdbx_strand_id
1 'polypeptide(L)'
;MDINLIEEAIRDPSFEICYPTTRLICLENSHAHSGGRCLSVEYTDEVGDLAKKYGLKLHIDGARIFNASVALGVPVDRLVRAADSVTACLSKGLGAPAGTVIAGSKTFISKAKILRKTLGGAMRQVGVICAAALVALGENVVKLESDHKKAKILAGKLYFWYHTIWCIALLIP
;
A
#
# COMPACT_ATOMS: atom_id res chain seq x y z
N MET A 1 -3.41 11.35 -4.95
CA MET A 1 -3.76 11.98 -6.25
C MET A 1 -4.81 13.02 -5.96
N ASP A 2 -4.93 14.05 -6.78
CA ASP A 2 -6.10 14.95 -6.67
C ASP A 2 -7.34 14.13 -7.05
N ILE A 3 -8.40 14.22 -6.24
CA ILE A 3 -9.63 13.45 -6.48
C ILE A 3 -10.34 13.88 -7.76
N ASN A 4 -10.24 15.16 -8.15
CA ASN A 4 -10.83 15.67 -9.38
C ASN A 4 -10.17 15.02 -10.60
N LEU A 5 -8.85 14.84 -10.56
CA LEU A 5 -8.11 14.15 -11.62
C LEU A 5 -8.47 12.65 -11.71
N ILE A 6 -8.85 12.03 -10.59
CA ILE A 6 -9.35 10.65 -10.61
C ILE A 6 -10.70 10.61 -11.32
N GLU A 7 -11.61 11.53 -10.96
CA GLU A 7 -12.96 11.61 -11.54
C GLU A 7 -12.93 11.93 -13.04
N GLU A 8 -12.09 12.89 -13.46
CA GLU A 8 -11.88 13.25 -14.87
C GLU A 8 -11.31 12.09 -15.71
N ALA A 9 -10.55 11.18 -15.08
CA ALA A 9 -10.01 9.99 -15.75
C ALA A 9 -11.04 8.87 -15.93
N ILE A 10 -12.23 8.96 -15.30
CA ILE A 10 -13.30 7.98 -15.46
C ILE A 10 -13.94 8.19 -16.84
N ARG A 11 -13.89 7.15 -17.69
CA ARG A 11 -14.45 7.21 -19.03
C ARG A 11 -15.96 7.05 -19.00
N ASP A 12 -16.66 7.86 -19.79
CA ASP A 12 -18.10 7.78 -19.96
C ASP A 12 -18.50 6.40 -20.56
N PRO A 13 -19.33 5.61 -19.86
CA PRO A 13 -19.77 4.31 -20.35
C PRO A 13 -20.57 4.39 -21.66
N SER A 14 -21.15 5.55 -21.99
CA SER A 14 -21.90 5.76 -23.25
C SER A 14 -21.03 5.64 -24.50
N PHE A 15 -19.70 5.72 -24.35
CA PHE A 15 -18.73 5.60 -25.44
C PHE A 15 -17.83 4.36 -25.30
N GLU A 16 -18.32 3.29 -24.69
CA GLU A 16 -17.52 2.06 -24.44
C GLU A 16 -17.02 1.36 -25.71
N ILE A 17 -17.61 1.63 -26.88
CA ILE A 17 -17.10 1.14 -28.17
C ILE A 17 -15.81 1.84 -28.60
N CYS A 18 -15.61 3.10 -28.18
CA CYS A 18 -14.46 3.91 -28.55
C CYS A 18 -13.30 3.78 -27.56
N TYR A 19 -13.59 3.49 -26.29
CA TYR A 19 -12.57 3.44 -25.24
C TYR A 19 -12.81 2.33 -24.21
N PRO A 20 -11.75 1.83 -23.55
CA PRO A 20 -11.89 0.82 -22.50
C PRO A 20 -12.73 1.30 -21.32
N THR A 21 -13.63 0.44 -20.83
CA THR A 21 -14.44 0.74 -19.66
C THR A 21 -13.60 0.83 -18.38
N THR A 22 -13.72 1.94 -17.65
CA THR A 22 -13.12 2.06 -16.32
C THR A 22 -13.83 1.10 -15.36
N ARG A 23 -13.06 0.30 -14.60
CA ARG A 23 -13.61 -0.71 -13.67
C ARG A 23 -13.04 -0.64 -12.26
N LEU A 24 -11.85 -0.08 -12.10
CA LEU A 24 -11.06 -0.19 -10.88
C LEU A 24 -10.26 1.10 -10.65
N ILE A 25 -10.30 1.58 -9.42
CA ILE A 25 -9.36 2.56 -8.89
C ILE A 25 -8.36 1.81 -8.00
N CYS A 26 -7.07 2.11 -8.17
CA CYS A 26 -6.00 1.56 -7.35
C CYS A 26 -5.33 2.67 -6.55
N LEU A 27 -5.27 2.50 -5.24
CA LEU A 27 -4.46 3.32 -4.34
C LEU A 27 -3.28 2.51 -3.80
N GLU A 28 -2.19 3.16 -3.42
CA GLU A 28 -1.05 2.52 -2.76
C GLU A 28 -0.86 3.16 -1.37
N ASN A 29 -0.84 2.36 -0.30
CA ASN A 29 -0.69 2.87 1.06
C ASN A 29 0.24 1.97 1.91
N SER A 30 1.42 2.44 2.34
CA SER A 30 2.09 3.70 1.99
C SER A 30 2.61 3.73 0.55
N HIS A 31 2.68 4.91 -0.09
CA HIS A 31 3.18 5.07 -1.46
C HIS A 31 4.71 5.16 -1.53
N ALA A 32 5.35 4.18 -2.17
CA ALA A 32 6.80 4.02 -2.22
C ALA A 32 7.50 5.17 -2.95
N HIS A 33 7.00 5.57 -4.13
CA HIS A 33 7.62 6.60 -4.96
C HIS A 33 7.48 8.02 -4.40
N SER A 34 6.65 8.22 -3.37
CA SER A 34 6.61 9.46 -2.59
C SER A 34 7.43 9.41 -1.31
N GLY A 35 8.34 8.43 -1.17
CA GLY A 35 9.18 8.28 0.02
C GLY A 35 8.46 7.62 1.20
N GLY A 36 7.47 6.77 0.94
CA GLY A 36 6.71 6.07 1.98
C GLY A 36 5.63 6.94 2.65
N ARG A 37 5.07 7.91 1.92
CA ARG A 37 3.96 8.74 2.43
C ARG A 37 2.72 7.89 2.66
N CYS A 38 2.04 8.16 3.77
CA CYS A 38 0.80 7.49 4.14
C CYS A 38 -0.38 8.27 3.58
N LEU A 39 -1.38 7.56 3.05
CA LEU A 39 -2.67 8.16 2.71
C LEU A 39 -3.51 8.27 3.97
N SER A 40 -4.19 9.41 4.13
CA SER A 40 -5.12 9.59 5.25
C SER A 40 -6.35 8.71 5.09
N VAL A 41 -7.04 8.51 6.20
CA VAL A 41 -8.30 7.76 6.25
C VAL A 41 -9.36 8.49 5.43
N GLU A 42 -9.44 9.80 5.60
CA GLU A 42 -10.42 10.68 4.98
C GLU A 42 -10.30 10.63 3.45
N TYR A 43 -9.07 10.76 2.93
CA TYR A 43 -8.82 10.65 1.50
C TYR A 43 -9.19 9.26 0.95
N THR A 44 -8.92 8.20 1.72
CA THR A 44 -9.26 6.83 1.29
C THR A 44 -10.78 6.63 1.25
N ASP A 45 -11.53 7.23 2.18
CA ASP A 45 -12.98 7.20 2.18
C ASP A 45 -13.57 8.03 1.03
N GLU A 46 -13.03 9.22 0.75
CA GLU A 46 -13.46 10.08 -0.37
C GLU A 46 -13.32 9.35 -1.71
N VAL A 47 -12.19 8.69 -1.95
CA VAL A 47 -11.98 7.88 -3.17
C VAL A 47 -12.91 6.67 -3.19
N GLY A 48 -13.20 6.08 -2.04
CA GLY A 48 -14.17 4.99 -1.92
C GLY A 48 -15.59 5.42 -2.29
N ASP A 49 -16.01 6.60 -1.88
CA ASP A 49 -17.32 7.15 -2.21
C ASP A 49 -17.41 7.56 -3.68
N LEU A 50 -16.32 8.10 -4.25
CA LEU A 50 -16.20 8.30 -5.69
C LEU A 50 -16.32 6.97 -6.46
N ALA A 51 -15.63 5.92 -6.02
CA ALA A 51 -15.72 4.60 -6.64
C ALA A 51 -17.17 4.08 -6.63
N LYS A 52 -17.88 4.21 -5.49
CA LYS A 52 -19.29 3.83 -5.38
C LYS A 52 -20.18 4.65 -6.30
N LYS A 53 -20.00 5.98 -6.37
CA LYS A 53 -20.76 6.90 -7.24
C LYS A 53 -20.75 6.42 -8.70
N TYR A 54 -19.61 5.93 -9.17
CA TYR A 54 -19.42 5.46 -10.56
C TYR A 54 -19.54 3.93 -10.72
N GLY A 55 -19.93 3.20 -9.67
CA GLY A 55 -20.04 1.73 -9.73
C GLY A 55 -18.70 1.00 -9.96
N LEU A 56 -17.58 1.64 -9.61
CA LEU A 56 -16.24 1.11 -9.73
C LEU A 56 -15.83 0.31 -8.49
N LYS A 57 -14.77 -0.48 -8.62
CA LYS A 57 -14.10 -1.14 -7.50
C LYS A 57 -12.94 -0.32 -7.00
N LEU A 58 -12.61 -0.46 -5.72
CA LEU A 58 -11.41 0.12 -5.10
C LEU A 58 -10.48 -0.99 -4.60
N HIS A 59 -9.23 -0.97 -5.07
CA HIS A 59 -8.15 -1.80 -4.56
C HIS A 59 -7.08 -0.95 -3.87
N ILE A 60 -6.59 -1.41 -2.73
CA ILE A 60 -5.42 -0.83 -2.06
C ILE A 60 -4.23 -1.78 -2.20
N ASP A 61 -3.18 -1.34 -2.90
CA ASP A 61 -1.87 -1.93 -2.76
C ASP A 61 -1.31 -1.54 -1.38
N GLY A 62 -1.43 -2.48 -0.46
CA GLY A 62 -1.00 -2.34 0.92
C GLY A 62 0.35 -3.02 1.17
N ALA A 63 1.25 -3.05 0.18
CA ALA A 63 2.59 -3.62 0.34
C ALA A 63 3.30 -3.19 1.63
N ARG A 64 2.98 -2.01 2.16
CA ARG A 64 3.45 -1.50 3.46
C ARG A 64 2.30 -0.94 4.31
N ILE A 65 1.11 -1.54 4.26
CA ILE A 65 -0.07 -1.05 4.99
C ILE A 65 0.15 -0.99 6.52
N PHE A 66 0.95 -1.91 7.06
CA PHE A 66 1.32 -1.90 8.48
C PHE A 66 2.22 -0.71 8.84
N ASN A 67 3.08 -0.24 7.92
CA ASN A 67 3.83 0.99 8.14
C ASN A 67 2.88 2.20 8.22
N ALA A 68 1.88 2.25 7.33
CA ALA A 68 0.88 3.32 7.35
C ALA A 68 0.05 3.29 8.65
N SER A 69 -0.37 2.10 9.08
CA SER A 69 -1.10 1.90 10.35
C SER A 69 -0.31 2.40 11.55
N VAL A 70 0.96 2.01 11.67
CA VAL A 70 1.84 2.44 12.76
C VAL A 70 2.12 3.95 12.69
N ALA A 71 2.37 4.49 11.50
CA ALA A 71 2.69 5.91 11.33
C ALA A 71 1.50 6.84 11.63
N LEU A 72 0.28 6.40 11.32
CA LEU A 72 -0.95 7.16 11.54
C LEU A 72 -1.61 6.88 12.90
N GLY A 73 -1.22 5.80 13.58
CA GLY A 73 -1.89 5.35 14.81
C GLY A 73 -3.32 4.83 14.56
N VAL A 74 -3.59 4.37 13.34
CA VAL A 74 -4.92 3.91 12.90
C VAL A 74 -4.84 2.43 12.57
N PRO A 75 -5.79 1.58 13.02
CA PRO A 75 -5.74 0.16 12.71
C PRO A 75 -5.96 -0.10 11.22
N VAL A 76 -5.35 -1.18 10.70
CA VAL A 76 -5.36 -1.51 9.27
C VAL A 76 -6.77 -1.64 8.71
N ASP A 77 -7.71 -2.25 9.45
CA ASP A 77 -9.10 -2.41 9.01
C ASP A 77 -9.79 -1.07 8.75
N ARG A 78 -9.42 -0.03 9.49
CA ARG A 78 -9.96 1.32 9.29
C ARG A 78 -9.37 1.99 8.05
N LEU A 79 -8.06 1.84 7.84
CA LEU A 79 -7.36 2.39 6.67
C LEU A 79 -7.87 1.82 5.35
N VAL A 80 -8.36 0.57 5.36
CA VAL A 80 -8.78 -0.14 4.14
C VAL A 80 -10.29 -0.31 4.04
N ARG A 81 -11.06 0.26 4.96
CA ARG A 81 -12.51 0.05 5.10
C ARG A 81 -13.30 0.35 3.83
N ALA A 82 -12.87 1.38 3.10
CA ALA A 82 -13.52 1.81 1.87
C ALA A 82 -13.20 0.91 0.66
N ALA A 83 -12.19 0.04 0.75
CA ALA A 83 -11.73 -0.77 -0.37
C ALA A 83 -12.48 -2.11 -0.50
N ASP A 84 -12.71 -2.54 -1.74
CA ASP A 84 -13.25 -3.87 -2.04
C ASP A 84 -12.20 -4.98 -1.85
N SER A 85 -10.93 -4.63 -2.00
CA SER A 85 -9.81 -5.56 -1.83
C SER A 85 -8.52 -4.84 -1.43
N VAL A 86 -7.63 -5.57 -0.77
CA VAL A 86 -6.33 -5.06 -0.33
C VAL A 86 -5.27 -6.15 -0.42
N THR A 87 -4.05 -5.80 -0.84
CA THR A 87 -2.87 -6.65 -0.64
C THR A 87 -2.10 -6.23 0.61
N ALA A 88 -1.39 -7.17 1.24
CA ALA A 88 -0.39 -6.85 2.25
C ALA A 88 0.82 -7.74 2.09
N CYS A 89 2.00 -7.15 1.91
CA CYS A 89 3.25 -7.91 1.80
C CYS A 89 3.75 -8.30 3.18
N LEU A 90 4.17 -9.56 3.30
CA LEU A 90 4.70 -10.13 4.52
C LEU A 90 6.24 -10.14 4.49
N SER A 91 6.82 -10.10 3.28
CA SER A 91 8.27 -10.19 3.06
C SER A 91 9.00 -8.85 2.94
N LYS A 92 8.43 -7.79 3.50
CA LYS A 92 9.05 -6.46 3.55
C LYS A 92 9.43 -6.12 4.99
N GLY A 93 8.95 -5.00 5.53
CA GLY A 93 9.24 -4.58 6.91
C GLY A 93 8.81 -5.59 7.98
N LEU A 94 7.89 -6.51 7.66
CA LEU A 94 7.49 -7.58 8.58
C LEU A 94 8.51 -8.74 8.65
N GLY A 95 9.42 -8.88 7.69
CA GLY A 95 10.54 -9.82 7.78
C GLY A 95 10.24 -11.29 7.50
N ALA A 96 9.08 -11.64 6.92
CA ALA A 96 8.87 -13.00 6.41
C ALA A 96 9.80 -13.27 5.20
N PRO A 97 10.25 -14.52 4.95
CA PRO A 97 11.16 -14.80 3.84
C PRO A 97 10.53 -14.57 2.46
N ALA A 98 9.22 -14.80 2.34
CA ALA A 98 8.43 -14.58 1.14
C ALA A 98 6.95 -14.42 1.49
N GLY A 99 6.18 -13.86 0.56
CA GLY A 99 4.72 -13.92 0.61
C GLY A 99 4.01 -12.57 0.69
N THR A 100 2.81 -12.58 0.14
CA THR A 100 1.82 -11.50 0.15
C THR A 100 0.45 -12.14 0.39
N VAL A 101 -0.40 -11.48 1.15
CA VAL A 101 -1.82 -11.83 1.24
C VAL A 101 -2.65 -10.88 0.41
N ILE A 102 -3.79 -11.37 -0.08
CA ILE A 102 -4.85 -10.55 -0.64
C ILE A 102 -6.14 -10.84 0.12
N ALA A 103 -6.84 -9.78 0.52
CA ALA A 103 -8.11 -9.84 1.25
C ALA A 103 -9.19 -9.11 0.45
N GLY A 104 -10.44 -9.54 0.64
CA GLY A 104 -11.62 -9.01 -0.04
C GLY A 104 -12.82 -9.91 0.20
N SER A 105 -13.90 -9.69 -0.55
CA SER A 105 -15.12 -10.49 -0.43
C SER A 105 -14.89 -11.98 -0.77
N LYS A 106 -15.76 -12.87 -0.26
CA LYS A 106 -15.71 -14.31 -0.58
C LYS A 106 -15.76 -14.56 -2.10
N THR A 107 -16.62 -13.84 -2.81
CA THR A 107 -16.76 -13.95 -4.27
C THR A 107 -15.49 -13.50 -5.01
N PHE A 108 -14.84 -12.44 -4.53
CA PHE A 108 -13.56 -11.98 -5.04
C PHE A 108 -12.45 -13.01 -4.80
N ILE A 109 -12.33 -13.54 -3.58
CA ILE A 109 -11.30 -14.53 -3.23
C ILE A 109 -11.46 -15.84 -4.00
N SER A 110 -12.70 -16.28 -4.29
CA SER A 110 -12.93 -17.45 -5.16
C SER A 110 -12.34 -17.25 -6.55
N LYS A 111 -12.52 -16.07 -7.16
CA LYS A 111 -11.91 -15.73 -8.46
C LYS A 111 -10.39 -15.62 -8.35
N ALA A 112 -9.88 -14.97 -7.30
CA ALA A 112 -8.46 -14.81 -7.06
C ALA A 112 -7.73 -16.15 -6.90
N LYS A 113 -8.36 -17.15 -6.26
CA LYS A 113 -7.79 -18.51 -6.14
C LYS A 113 -7.63 -19.21 -7.48
N ILE A 114 -8.59 -19.05 -8.40
CA ILE A 114 -8.51 -19.59 -9.76
C ILE A 114 -7.35 -18.91 -10.50
N LEU A 115 -7.29 -17.58 -10.49
CA LEU A 115 -6.19 -16.84 -11.12
C LEU A 115 -4.83 -17.20 -10.52
N ARG A 116 -4.73 -17.35 -9.19
CA ARG A 116 -3.51 -17.82 -8.53
C ARG A 116 -3.08 -19.19 -9.05
N LYS A 117 -4.02 -20.10 -9.33
CA LYS A 117 -3.70 -21.42 -9.90
C LYS A 117 -3.22 -21.29 -11.35
N THR A 118 -3.90 -20.48 -12.16
CA THR A 118 -3.54 -20.23 -13.57
C THR A 118 -2.15 -19.59 -13.69
N LEU A 119 -1.82 -18.64 -12.82
CA LEU A 119 -0.53 -17.95 -12.78
C LEU A 119 0.59 -18.77 -12.10
N GLY A 120 0.33 -20.02 -11.68
CA GLY A 120 1.33 -20.91 -11.07
C GLY A 120 1.61 -20.67 -9.58
N GLY A 121 0.88 -19.76 -8.91
CA GLY A 121 1.05 -19.45 -7.49
C GLY A 121 0.42 -20.46 -6.51
N ALA A 122 -0.17 -21.56 -7.00
CA ALA A 122 -0.75 -22.62 -6.16
C ALA A 122 0.31 -23.64 -5.72
N MET A 123 1.22 -23.16 -4.87
CA MET A 123 2.29 -23.97 -4.26
C MET A 123 1.73 -25.09 -3.38
N ARG A 124 2.53 -26.15 -3.19
CA ARG A 124 2.17 -27.32 -2.37
C ARG A 124 2.43 -27.06 -0.89
N GLN A 125 3.58 -27.46 -0.37
CA GLN A 125 3.94 -27.35 1.06
C GLN A 125 4.27 -25.90 1.48
N VAL A 126 3.39 -24.95 1.18
CA VAL A 126 3.53 -23.51 1.48
C VAL A 126 3.44 -23.18 2.97
N GLY A 127 3.00 -24.15 3.80
CA GLY A 127 2.85 -24.00 5.25
C GLY A 127 4.12 -23.51 5.95
N VAL A 128 5.31 -23.89 5.47
CA VAL A 128 6.60 -23.43 6.02
C VAL A 128 6.75 -21.91 5.88
N ILE A 129 6.40 -21.35 4.71
CA ILE A 129 6.44 -19.90 4.47
C ILE A 129 5.32 -19.21 5.26
N CYS A 130 4.13 -19.80 5.31
CA CYS A 130 3.00 -19.27 6.07
C CYS A 130 3.29 -19.19 7.58
N ALA A 131 4.03 -20.14 8.15
CA ALA A 131 4.41 -20.14 9.57
C ALA A 131 5.30 -18.93 9.89
N ALA A 132 6.33 -18.67 9.07
CA ALA A 132 7.18 -17.49 9.23
C ALA A 132 6.39 -16.18 9.08
N ALA A 133 5.43 -16.15 8.14
CA ALA A 133 4.55 -14.99 7.97
C ALA A 133 3.62 -14.75 9.16
N LEU A 134 3.14 -15.81 9.81
CA LEU A 134 2.30 -15.69 11.01
C LEU A 134 3.08 -15.10 12.19
N VAL A 135 4.31 -15.56 12.40
CA VAL A 135 5.24 -14.99 13.40
C VAL A 135 5.51 -13.52 13.08
N ALA A 136 5.82 -13.20 11.82
CA ALA A 136 6.06 -11.84 11.37
C ALA A 136 4.87 -10.89 11.65
N LEU A 137 3.64 -11.34 11.41
CA LEU A 137 2.44 -10.55 11.71
C LEU A 137 2.22 -10.35 13.22
N GLY A 138 2.46 -11.38 14.04
CA GLY A 138 2.26 -11.31 15.48
C GLY A 138 3.30 -10.46 16.20
N GLU A 139 4.56 -10.50 15.74
CA GLU A 139 5.69 -9.97 16.51
C GLU A 139 6.36 -8.74 15.90
N ASN A 140 6.30 -8.55 14.57
CA ASN A 140 7.13 -7.54 13.90
C ASN A 140 6.39 -6.25 13.56
N VAL A 141 5.05 -6.22 13.59
CA VAL A 141 4.27 -4.99 13.34
C VAL A 141 4.67 -3.88 14.32
N VAL A 142 4.78 -4.21 15.61
CA VAL A 142 5.17 -3.25 16.66
C VAL A 142 6.60 -2.72 16.49
N LYS A 143 7.47 -3.47 15.81
CA LYS A 143 8.88 -3.10 15.60
C LYS A 143 9.04 -2.03 14.51
N LEU A 144 8.04 -1.86 13.63
CA LEU A 144 8.07 -0.87 12.54
C LEU A 144 8.23 0.57 13.04
N GLU A 145 7.75 0.87 14.25
CA GLU A 145 7.91 2.20 14.85
C GLU A 145 9.41 2.55 15.05
N SER A 146 10.21 1.56 15.46
CA SER A 146 11.67 1.72 15.57
C SER A 146 12.29 2.02 14.20
N ASP A 147 11.83 1.37 13.14
CA ASP A 147 12.33 1.62 11.79
C ASP A 147 12.02 3.05 11.33
N HIS A 148 10.83 3.56 11.64
CA HIS A 148 10.45 4.94 11.34
C HIS A 148 11.34 5.94 12.11
N LYS A 149 11.60 5.66 13.40
CA LYS A 149 12.51 6.48 14.23
C LYS A 149 13.92 6.50 13.64
N LYS A 150 14.46 5.34 13.28
CA LYS A 150 15.79 5.22 12.65
C LYS A 150 15.85 5.97 11.31
N ALA A 151 14.82 5.86 10.48
CA ALA A 151 14.75 6.57 9.21
C ALA A 151 14.76 8.09 9.41
N LYS A 152 14.01 8.63 10.39
CA LYS A 152 14.02 10.06 10.74
C LYS A 152 15.38 10.52 11.24
N ILE A 153 16.03 9.73 12.11
CA ILE A 153 17.38 10.04 12.61
C ILE A 153 18.38 10.07 11.45
N LEU A 154 18.33 9.08 10.56
CA LEU A 154 19.21 9.03 9.39
C LEU A 154 19.02 10.25 8.49
N ALA A 155 17.77 10.60 8.16
CA ALA A 155 17.46 11.79 7.36
C ALA A 155 18.00 13.08 8.00
N GLY A 156 17.82 13.25 9.31
CA GLY A 156 18.35 14.40 10.04
C GLY A 156 19.88 14.48 9.99
N LYS A 157 20.57 13.35 10.15
CA LYS A 157 22.04 13.29 10.06
C LYS A 157 22.55 13.60 8.65
N LEU A 158 21.91 13.05 7.62
CA LEU A 158 22.26 13.33 6.23
C LEU A 158 22.05 14.80 5.87
N TYR A 159 20.95 15.40 6.33
CA TYR A 159 20.66 16.81 6.11
C TYR A 159 21.70 17.72 6.78
N PHE A 160 22.04 17.45 8.04
CA PHE A 160 23.08 18.18 8.77
C PHE A 160 24.44 18.09 8.07
N TRP A 161 24.84 16.89 7.64
CA TRP A 161 26.10 16.67 6.96
C TRP A 161 26.17 17.41 5.62
N TYR A 162 25.11 17.34 4.81
CA TYR A 162 25.01 18.07 3.54
C TYR A 162 25.14 19.58 3.76
N HIS A 163 24.42 20.14 4.74
CA HIS A 163 24.44 21.57 5.02
C HIS A 163 25.82 22.02 5.55
N THR A 164 26.44 21.23 6.43
CA THR A 164 27.76 21.53 6.99
C THR A 164 28.84 21.54 5.90
N ILE A 165 28.83 20.56 4.99
CA ILE A 165 29.78 20.51 3.87
C ILE A 165 29.54 21.66 2.89
N TRP A 166 28.28 21.98 2.58
CA TRP A 166 27.97 23.13 1.73
C TRP A 166 28.43 24.44 2.36
N CYS A 167 28.22 24.65 3.67
CA CYS A 167 28.71 25.82 4.38
C CYS A 167 30.25 25.89 4.38
N ILE A 168 30.94 24.77 4.58
CA ILE A 168 32.41 24.73 4.52
C ILE A 168 32.92 24.99 3.09
N ALA A 169 32.27 24.43 2.07
CA ALA A 169 32.64 24.64 0.67
C ALA A 169 32.45 26.10 0.21
N LEU A 170 31.47 26.82 0.77
CA LEU A 170 31.27 28.26 0.54
C LEU A 170 32.25 29.16 1.31
N LEU A 171 33.00 28.61 2.27
CA LEU A 171 34.00 29.32 3.08
C LEU A 171 35.45 29.08 2.59
N ILE A 172 35.64 28.26 1.56
CA ILE A 172 36.93 28.09 0.88
C ILE A 172 36.91 29.02 -0.35
N PRO A 173 37.77 30.05 -0.41
CA PRO A 173 37.81 31.02 -1.51
C PRO A 173 38.24 30.43 -2.85
#